data_AF-A0A7V9UQ93-F1
#
_entry.id   AF-A0A7V9UQ93-F1
#
_cell.length_a   1.000
_cell.length_b   1.000
_cell.length_c   1.000
_cell.angle_alpha   90.00
_cell.angle_beta   90.00
_cell.angle_gamma   90.00
#
_symmetry.space_group_name_H-M   'P 1'
#
loop_
_entity.id
_entity.type
_entity.pdbx_description
1 polymer ?
#
loop_
_entity_poly.entity_id
_entity_poly.type
_entity_poly.pdbx_seq_one_letter_code
_entity_poly.pdbx_strand_id
1 'polypeptide(L)'
;MIQKSQCSIVIVLFLTLGFSAACKSDLKSSLVGKWKSNSEEGWEFKPDNKFERMDPLGFTLTGTYSVDGEDVVLKFEDEKNKALEPLKVKITVRGNEMTLNDGQRVYTYKRASGESQDKSNSPKTAATPLSEVDKYKLSYAARLSGDGEMELQMIQLLGEVDEMGDFDPSKINYKFHDAQEKWLKQNPEFIKEVDTIEKARAYFKAHFPANK
;
A
#
# COMPACT_ATOMS: atom_id res chain seq x y z
N MET A 1 6.31 -34.86 58.27
CA MET A 1 7.76 -35.19 58.18
C MET A 1 8.01 -35.86 56.83
N ILE A 2 9.10 -35.44 56.19
CA ILE A 2 9.36 -35.49 54.74
C ILE A 2 9.62 -36.92 54.25
N GLN A 3 8.82 -37.40 53.31
CA GLN A 3 9.07 -38.62 52.55
C GLN A 3 9.79 -38.25 51.25
N LYS A 4 11.10 -38.52 51.19
CA LYS A 4 11.93 -38.37 49.99
C LYS A 4 11.61 -39.50 49.02
N SER A 5 11.00 -39.19 47.88
CA SER A 5 10.99 -40.10 46.71
C SER A 5 12.03 -39.63 45.71
N GLN A 6 12.97 -40.53 45.42
CA GLN A 6 14.03 -40.35 44.44
C GLN A 6 13.45 -40.48 43.03
N CYS A 7 13.71 -39.49 42.17
CA CYS A 7 13.52 -39.60 40.73
C CYS A 7 14.78 -40.20 40.12
N SER A 8 14.73 -41.48 39.76
CA SER A 8 15.73 -42.11 38.89
C SER A 8 15.59 -41.55 37.48
N ILE A 9 16.60 -40.83 37.01
CA ILE A 9 16.73 -40.41 35.61
C ILE A 9 17.22 -41.63 34.83
N VAL A 10 16.32 -42.25 34.08
CA VAL A 10 16.68 -43.21 33.02
C VAL A 10 17.04 -42.39 31.79
N ILE A 11 18.34 -42.29 31.49
CA ILE A 11 18.84 -41.71 30.25
C ILE A 11 18.56 -42.74 29.14
N VAL A 12 17.44 -42.56 28.43
CA VAL A 12 17.19 -43.26 27.17
C VAL A 12 17.80 -42.45 26.04
N LEU A 13 18.87 -42.96 25.45
CA LEU A 13 19.40 -42.51 24.16
C LEU A 13 18.27 -42.57 23.12
N PHE A 14 17.80 -41.42 22.65
CA PHE A 14 16.98 -41.34 21.45
C PHE A 14 17.80 -40.77 20.30
N LEU A 15 17.82 -41.54 19.22
CA LEU A 15 18.35 -41.18 17.91
C LEU A 15 17.93 -39.76 17.51
N THR A 16 18.90 -39.01 17.02
CA THR A 16 18.74 -37.73 16.32
C THR A 16 17.92 -37.91 15.04
N LEU A 17 16.60 -37.91 15.16
CA LEU A 17 15.72 -37.48 14.08
C LEU A 17 15.74 -35.95 14.08
N GLY A 18 16.57 -35.39 13.19
CA GLY A 18 16.51 -33.98 12.84
C GLY A 18 15.18 -33.68 12.15
N PHE A 19 14.11 -33.54 12.94
CA PHE A 19 12.97 -32.76 12.54
C PHE A 19 13.42 -31.30 12.52
N SER A 20 13.91 -30.84 11.37
CA SER A 20 13.76 -29.43 11.02
C SER A 20 12.26 -29.17 10.94
N ALA A 21 11.65 -28.86 12.09
CA ALA A 21 10.40 -28.16 12.15
C ALA A 21 10.67 -26.81 11.49
N ALA A 22 10.52 -26.77 10.16
CA ALA A 22 10.36 -25.53 9.45
C ALA A 22 9.09 -24.93 10.05
N CYS A 23 9.26 -23.99 10.99
CA CYS A 23 8.19 -23.17 11.50
C CYS A 23 7.51 -22.57 10.27
N LYS A 24 6.36 -23.13 9.87
CA LYS A 24 5.43 -22.42 9.02
C LYS A 24 5.04 -21.20 9.84
N SER A 25 5.74 -20.09 9.59
CA SER A 25 5.39 -18.81 10.18
C SER A 25 3.94 -18.57 9.80
N ASP A 26 3.06 -18.53 10.81
CA ASP A 26 1.66 -18.22 10.59
C ASP A 26 1.60 -16.85 9.92
N LEU A 27 1.14 -16.81 8.67
CA LEU A 27 1.05 -15.59 7.87
C LEU A 27 0.30 -14.50 8.67
N LYS A 28 -0.74 -14.89 9.42
CA LYS A 28 -1.48 -13.98 10.27
C LYS A 28 -0.59 -13.29 11.29
N SER A 29 0.21 -14.05 12.03
CA SER A 29 1.15 -13.50 13.01
C SER A 29 2.24 -12.64 12.37
N SER A 30 2.69 -13.02 11.17
CA SER A 30 3.74 -12.32 10.44
C SER A 30 3.27 -10.99 9.86
N LEU A 31 1.98 -10.90 9.50
CA LEU A 31 1.33 -9.73 8.91
C LEU A 31 1.09 -8.61 9.92
N VAL A 32 0.89 -8.94 11.21
CA VAL A 32 0.63 -7.93 12.25
C VAL A 32 1.77 -6.89 12.31
N GLY A 33 1.37 -5.63 12.39
CA GLY A 33 2.25 -4.47 12.48
C GLY A 33 2.05 -3.47 11.33
N LYS A 34 2.92 -2.47 11.32
CA LYS A 34 2.92 -1.36 10.37
C LYS A 34 3.84 -1.65 9.19
N TRP A 35 3.34 -1.40 7.99
CA TRP A 35 4.01 -1.56 6.72
C TRP A 35 3.91 -0.24 5.96
N LYS A 36 5.01 0.26 5.41
CA LYS A 36 5.05 1.48 4.63
C LYS A 36 5.72 1.24 3.30
N SER A 37 5.19 1.84 2.25
CA SER A 37 5.90 2.00 0.99
C SER A 37 6.75 3.28 1.06
N ASN A 38 7.44 3.59 -0.02
CA ASN A 38 8.11 4.89 -0.18
C ASN A 38 7.12 6.04 -0.46
N SER A 39 5.83 5.73 -0.66
CA SER A 39 4.79 6.64 -1.17
C SER A 39 3.88 7.25 -0.10
N GLU A 40 4.31 7.25 1.16
CA GLU A 40 3.47 7.52 2.34
C GLU A 40 2.26 6.58 2.54
N GLU A 41 1.94 5.74 1.53
CA GLU A 41 0.99 4.65 1.67
C GLU A 41 1.45 3.67 2.75
N GLY A 42 0.52 3.31 3.63
CA GLY A 42 0.80 2.47 4.77
C GLY A 42 -0.33 1.49 5.04
N TRP A 43 0.04 0.34 5.59
CA TRP A 43 -0.88 -0.64 6.13
C TRP A 43 -0.54 -0.90 7.59
N GLU A 44 -1.54 -0.96 8.45
CA GLU A 44 -1.41 -1.46 9.81
C GLU A 44 -2.38 -2.63 10.00
N PHE A 45 -1.85 -3.83 10.23
CA PHE A 45 -2.66 -5.00 10.56
C PHE A 45 -2.60 -5.23 12.07
N LYS A 46 -3.76 -5.30 12.71
CA LYS A 46 -3.91 -5.43 14.16
C LYS A 46 -4.23 -6.87 14.56
N PRO A 47 -3.82 -7.33 15.76
CA PRO A 47 -4.08 -8.69 16.22
C PRO A 47 -5.56 -9.09 16.29
N ASP A 48 -6.47 -8.12 16.37
CA ASP A 48 -7.92 -8.30 16.48
C ASP A 48 -8.63 -8.43 15.12
N ASN A 49 -7.88 -8.74 14.05
CA ASN A 49 -8.37 -8.86 12.67
C ASN A 49 -8.84 -7.53 12.06
N LYS A 50 -8.41 -6.39 12.58
CA LYS A 50 -8.66 -5.08 11.96
C LYS A 50 -7.45 -4.61 11.18
N PHE A 51 -7.67 -3.81 10.15
CA PHE A 51 -6.60 -3.12 9.47
C PHE A 51 -6.93 -1.64 9.26
N GLU A 52 -5.86 -0.86 9.11
CA GLU A 52 -5.91 0.51 8.62
C GLU A 52 -5.01 0.58 7.38
N ARG A 53 -5.50 1.25 6.34
CA ARG A 53 -4.72 1.57 5.15
C ARG A 53 -4.69 3.09 5.02
N MET A 54 -3.52 3.66 5.15
CA MET A 54 -3.27 5.05 4.77
C MET A 54 -2.97 5.06 3.28
N ASP A 55 -3.77 5.76 2.49
CA ASP A 55 -3.45 5.98 1.08
C ASP A 55 -2.44 7.14 0.93
N PRO A 56 -1.87 7.36 -0.28
CA PRO A 56 -0.97 8.48 -0.54
C PRO A 56 -1.61 9.87 -0.34
N LEU A 57 -2.94 9.94 -0.21
CA LEU A 57 -3.69 11.15 0.09
C LEU A 57 -3.88 11.32 1.61
N GLY A 58 -3.31 10.44 2.45
CA GLY A 58 -3.48 10.52 3.91
C GLY A 58 -4.87 10.10 4.40
N PHE A 59 -5.75 9.60 3.53
CA PHE A 59 -6.98 8.98 3.96
C PHE A 59 -6.69 7.66 4.65
N THR A 60 -7.32 7.47 5.81
CA THR A 60 -7.28 6.20 6.50
C THR A 60 -8.53 5.41 6.18
N LEU A 61 -8.39 4.37 5.37
CA LEU A 61 -9.41 3.36 5.17
C LEU A 61 -9.29 2.31 6.27
N THR A 62 -10.40 1.96 6.90
CA THR A 62 -10.44 0.93 7.93
C THR A 62 -11.22 -0.28 7.46
N GLY A 63 -10.96 -1.42 8.09
CA GLY A 63 -11.71 -2.62 7.81
C GLY A 63 -11.30 -3.81 8.64
N THR A 64 -11.82 -4.97 8.26
CA THR A 64 -11.45 -6.25 8.83
C THR A 64 -10.74 -7.12 7.81
N TYR A 65 -9.87 -8.01 8.29
CA TYR A 65 -9.17 -8.96 7.43
C TYR A 65 -9.27 -10.39 7.95
N SER A 66 -9.22 -11.35 7.05
CA SER A 66 -9.07 -12.77 7.38
C SER A 66 -8.03 -13.42 6.48
N VAL A 67 -7.26 -14.35 7.03
CA VAL A 67 -6.25 -15.12 6.29
C VAL A 67 -6.82 -16.48 5.95
N ASP A 68 -6.80 -16.84 4.67
CA ASP A 68 -7.21 -18.13 4.12
C ASP A 68 -6.06 -18.71 3.28
N GLY A 69 -5.20 -19.51 3.92
CA GLY A 69 -3.98 -20.01 3.30
C GLY A 69 -2.98 -18.89 2.99
N GLU A 70 -2.71 -18.65 1.70
CA GLU A 70 -1.86 -17.55 1.21
C GLU A 70 -2.65 -16.28 0.87
N ASP A 71 -3.97 -16.37 0.90
CA ASP A 71 -4.85 -15.27 0.53
C ASP A 71 -5.28 -14.49 1.78
N VAL A 72 -5.38 -13.17 1.64
CA VAL A 72 -5.93 -12.27 2.64
C VAL A 72 -7.18 -11.63 2.06
N VAL A 73 -8.29 -11.80 2.77
CA VAL A 73 -9.58 -11.21 2.39
C VAL A 73 -9.75 -9.93 3.21
N LEU A 74 -9.82 -8.80 2.52
CA LEU A 74 -10.00 -7.48 3.10
C LEU A 74 -11.45 -7.04 2.95
N LYS A 75 -12.07 -6.63 4.04
CA LYS A 75 -13.43 -6.08 4.08
C LYS A 75 -13.34 -4.64 4.56
N PHE A 76 -13.46 -3.71 3.63
CA PHE A 76 -13.45 -2.28 3.92
C PHE A 76 -14.80 -1.85 4.52
N GLU A 77 -14.73 -0.95 5.49
CA GLU A 77 -15.88 -0.28 6.08
C GLU A 77 -16.01 1.10 5.41
N ASP A 78 -17.18 1.44 4.86
CA ASP A 78 -17.44 2.80 4.39
C ASP A 78 -17.78 3.74 5.58
N GLU A 79 -17.89 5.06 5.33
CA GLU A 79 -18.25 6.07 6.34
C GLU A 79 -19.61 5.81 7.04
N LYS A 80 -20.43 4.92 6.49
CA LYS A 80 -21.73 4.51 7.03
C LYS A 80 -21.71 3.08 7.57
N ASN A 81 -20.53 2.48 7.75
CA ASN A 81 -20.32 1.08 8.13
C ASN A 81 -21.01 0.07 7.20
N LYS A 82 -21.25 0.43 5.94
CA LYS A 82 -21.71 -0.50 4.91
C LYS A 82 -20.51 -1.31 4.45
N ALA A 83 -20.67 -2.63 4.49
CA ALA A 83 -19.66 -3.54 3.98
C ALA A 83 -19.54 -3.37 2.46
N LEU A 84 -18.33 -3.03 2.00
CA LEU A 84 -17.96 -3.13 0.59
C LEU A 84 -17.68 -4.59 0.22
N GLU A 85 -17.75 -4.89 -1.09
CA GLU A 85 -17.39 -6.22 -1.59
C GLU A 85 -15.99 -6.62 -1.10
N PRO A 86 -15.82 -7.81 -0.50
CA PRO A 86 -14.52 -8.23 0.00
C PRO A 86 -13.47 -8.31 -1.11
N LEU A 87 -12.33 -7.67 -0.89
CA LEU A 87 -11.19 -7.75 -1.80
C LEU A 87 -10.29 -8.91 -1.39
N LYS A 88 -10.06 -9.86 -2.31
CA LYS A 88 -9.14 -10.97 -2.10
C LYS A 88 -7.78 -10.62 -2.69
N VAL A 89 -6.74 -10.56 -1.86
CA VAL A 89 -5.36 -10.25 -2.25
C VAL A 89 -4.42 -11.38 -1.81
N LYS A 90 -3.32 -11.57 -2.51
CA LYS A 90 -2.24 -12.45 -2.07
C LYS A 90 -1.20 -11.62 -1.33
N ILE A 91 -0.91 -11.97 -0.07
CA ILE A 91 0.13 -11.29 0.73
C ILE A 91 1.22 -12.28 1.11
N THR A 92 2.47 -11.91 0.84
CA THR A 92 3.65 -12.65 1.28
C THR A 92 4.47 -11.78 2.22
N VAL A 93 4.84 -12.31 3.38
CA VAL A 93 5.71 -11.63 4.35
C VAL A 93 7.04 -12.39 4.47
N ARG A 94 8.16 -11.67 4.28
CA ARG A 94 9.52 -12.20 4.42
C ARG A 94 10.35 -11.26 5.28
N GLY A 95 10.41 -11.56 6.58
CA GLY A 95 11.14 -10.73 7.55
C GLY A 95 10.51 -9.34 7.67
N ASN A 96 11.19 -8.33 7.11
CA ASN A 96 10.77 -6.92 7.14
C ASN A 96 10.13 -6.45 5.84
N GLU A 97 9.88 -7.34 4.88
CA GLU A 97 9.23 -7.02 3.62
C GLU A 97 7.88 -7.71 3.52
N MET A 98 6.88 -6.96 3.07
CA MET A 98 5.56 -7.45 2.70
C MET A 98 5.32 -7.16 1.22
N THR A 99 4.94 -8.18 0.47
CA THR A 99 4.48 -8.05 -0.90
C THR A 99 2.97 -8.28 -0.93
N LEU A 100 2.22 -7.32 -1.50
CA LEU A 100 0.78 -7.43 -1.73
C LEU A 100 0.52 -7.50 -3.23
N ASN A 101 -0.24 -8.51 -3.66
CA ASN A 101 -0.68 -8.68 -5.04
C ASN A 101 -2.20 -8.70 -5.09
N ASP A 102 -2.80 -7.73 -5.78
CA ASP A 102 -4.26 -7.59 -5.94
C ASP A 102 -4.80 -8.20 -7.25
N GLY A 103 -3.94 -8.91 -7.99
CA GLY A 103 -4.24 -9.50 -9.30
C GLY A 103 -3.94 -8.58 -10.48
N GLN A 104 -3.79 -7.28 -10.25
CA GLN A 104 -3.40 -6.31 -11.28
C GLN A 104 -2.00 -5.74 -11.03
N ARG A 105 -1.62 -5.58 -9.76
CA ARG A 105 -0.42 -4.87 -9.32
C ARG A 105 0.26 -5.62 -8.19
N VAL A 106 1.56 -5.42 -8.08
CA VAL A 106 2.40 -5.94 -6.99
C VAL A 106 3.01 -4.77 -6.26
N TYR A 107 2.67 -4.63 -4.99
CA TYR A 107 3.17 -3.58 -4.11
C TYR A 107 4.15 -4.18 -3.12
N THR A 108 5.22 -3.46 -2.82
CA THR A 108 6.22 -3.87 -1.84
C THR A 108 6.27 -2.84 -0.72
N TYR A 109 6.13 -3.31 0.51
CA TYR A 109 6.15 -2.51 1.71
C TYR A 109 7.26 -3.00 2.64
N LYS A 110 7.83 -2.07 3.39
CA LYS A 110 8.78 -2.37 4.46
C LYS A 110 8.11 -2.20 5.81
N ARG A 111 8.49 -3.04 6.76
CA ARG A 111 8.04 -2.90 8.14
C ARG A 111 8.52 -1.55 8.68
N ALA A 112 7.59 -0.74 9.17
CA ALA A 112 7.91 0.54 9.75
C ALA A 112 8.47 0.32 11.17
N SER A 113 9.79 0.40 11.34
CA SER A 113 10.38 0.70 12.64
C SER A 113 10.05 2.16 12.96
N GLY A 114 9.60 2.45 14.18
CA GLY A 114 9.17 3.80 14.56
C GLY A 114 10.29 4.82 14.50
N GLU A 115 10.58 5.34 13.31
CA GLU A 115 11.36 6.54 13.05
C GLU A 115 10.72 7.22 11.84
N SER A 116 10.04 8.33 12.12
CA SER A 116 9.60 9.30 11.13
C SER A 116 10.85 9.92 10.53
N GLN A 117 11.11 9.75 9.22
CA GLN A 117 12.18 10.48 8.55
C GLN A 117 11.67 11.31 7.37
N ASP A 118 11.91 12.61 7.54
CA ASP A 118 12.35 13.65 6.61
C ASP A 118 11.51 13.96 5.37
N LYS A 119 10.83 15.12 5.48
CA LYS A 119 10.23 15.88 4.38
C LYS A 119 11.31 16.22 3.33
N SER A 120 11.22 15.57 2.17
CA SER A 120 11.96 15.98 0.98
C SER A 120 11.34 17.27 0.43
N ASN A 121 12.11 18.35 0.40
CA ASN A 121 11.72 19.62 -0.22
C ASN A 121 11.69 19.45 -1.75
N SER A 122 10.50 19.35 -2.35
CA SER A 122 10.34 19.41 -3.80
C SER A 122 10.31 20.86 -4.30
N PRO A 123 10.91 21.18 -5.46
CA PRO A 123 10.95 22.54 -5.99
C PRO A 123 9.57 23.01 -6.49
N LYS A 124 9.13 24.19 -6.06
CA LYS A 124 8.00 24.93 -6.66
C LYS A 124 8.43 25.47 -8.02
N THR A 125 8.03 24.81 -9.11
CA THR A 125 8.16 25.38 -10.46
C THR A 125 6.79 25.87 -10.93
N ALA A 126 6.68 27.14 -11.29
CA ALA A 126 5.48 27.73 -11.85
C ALA A 126 5.10 27.01 -13.15
N ALA A 127 4.07 26.16 -13.09
CA ALA A 127 3.68 25.29 -14.18
C ALA A 127 3.02 26.07 -15.32
N THR A 128 3.43 25.78 -16.56
CA THR A 128 2.65 26.11 -17.76
C THR A 128 1.24 25.53 -17.60
N PRO A 129 0.16 26.26 -17.95
CA PRO A 129 -1.19 25.74 -17.81
C PRO A 129 -1.37 24.48 -18.67
N LEU A 130 -1.46 23.32 -18.02
CA LEU A 130 -1.78 22.04 -18.66
C LEU A 130 -3.27 22.01 -19.04
N SER A 131 -3.58 21.38 -20.17
CA SER A 131 -4.97 21.06 -20.51
C SER A 131 -5.55 20.06 -19.50
N GLU A 132 -6.87 20.05 -19.33
CA GLU A 132 -7.54 19.06 -18.46
C GLU A 132 -7.26 17.62 -18.91
N VAL A 133 -7.17 17.37 -20.22
CA VAL A 133 -6.84 16.05 -20.75
C VAL A 133 -5.42 15.63 -20.36
N ASP A 134 -4.45 16.55 -20.41
CA ASP A 134 -3.09 16.23 -19.99
C ASP A 134 -3.03 15.93 -18.49
N LYS A 135 -3.82 16.65 -17.66
CA LYS A 135 -3.95 16.35 -16.24
C LYS A 135 -4.55 14.97 -16.00
N TYR A 136 -5.58 14.56 -16.75
CA TYR A 136 -6.15 13.20 -16.64
C TYR A 136 -5.11 12.14 -16.96
N LYS A 137 -4.36 12.32 -18.05
CA LYS A 137 -3.32 11.39 -18.49
C LYS A 137 -2.18 11.30 -17.48
N LEU A 138 -1.68 12.44 -17.00
CA LEU A 138 -0.62 12.49 -16.00
C LEU A 138 -1.05 11.91 -14.67
N SER A 139 -2.27 12.21 -14.19
CA SER A 139 -2.77 11.64 -12.94
C SER A 139 -2.95 10.12 -13.03
N TYR A 140 -3.45 9.61 -14.17
CA TYR A 140 -3.55 8.16 -14.37
C TYR A 140 -2.17 7.49 -14.44
N ALA A 141 -1.24 8.09 -15.17
CA ALA A 141 0.14 7.59 -15.28
C ALA A 141 0.85 7.61 -13.91
N ALA A 142 0.71 8.68 -13.13
CA ALA A 142 1.24 8.77 -11.76
C ALA A 142 0.69 7.63 -10.89
N ARG A 143 -0.63 7.45 -10.86
CA ARG A 143 -1.27 6.39 -10.07
C ARG A 143 -0.93 4.98 -10.54
N LEU A 144 -0.71 4.77 -11.83
CA LEU A 144 -0.34 3.47 -12.38
C LEU A 144 1.15 3.14 -12.19
N SER A 145 2.00 4.16 -12.04
CA SER A 145 3.44 4.01 -11.81
C SER A 145 3.81 3.38 -10.46
N GLY A 146 2.88 3.43 -9.49
CA GLY A 146 3.13 3.04 -8.10
C GLY A 146 4.24 3.85 -7.42
N ASP A 147 4.60 5.01 -7.99
CA ASP A 147 5.61 5.92 -7.48
C ASP A 147 4.92 7.06 -6.73
N GLY A 148 5.00 7.03 -5.41
CA GLY A 148 4.35 8.04 -4.57
C GLY A 148 4.85 9.44 -4.75
N GLU A 149 6.11 9.60 -5.16
CA GLU A 149 6.64 10.92 -5.42
C GLU A 149 5.95 11.53 -6.66
N MET A 150 5.69 10.71 -7.69
CA MET A 150 4.94 11.15 -8.87
C MET A 150 3.46 11.43 -8.54
N GLU A 151 2.85 10.60 -7.71
CA GLU A 151 1.47 10.81 -7.25
C GLU A 151 1.35 12.10 -6.45
N LEU A 152 2.24 12.34 -5.49
CA LEU A 152 2.31 13.58 -4.71
C LEU A 152 2.54 14.81 -5.60
N GLN A 153 3.44 14.72 -6.57
CA GLN A 153 3.67 15.78 -7.55
C GLN A 153 2.39 16.12 -8.34
N MET A 154 1.60 15.10 -8.71
CA MET A 154 0.32 15.31 -9.38
C MET A 154 -0.72 15.96 -8.45
N ILE A 155 -0.83 15.50 -7.21
CA ILE A 155 -1.77 16.04 -6.22
C ILE A 155 -1.46 17.53 -5.94
N GLN A 156 -0.17 17.87 -5.84
CA GLN A 156 0.30 19.26 -5.75
C GLN A 156 -0.07 20.08 -7.00
N LEU A 157 0.13 19.52 -8.20
CA LEU A 157 -0.25 20.16 -9.47
C LEU A 157 -1.77 20.42 -9.55
N LEU A 158 -2.59 19.54 -8.98
CA LEU A 158 -4.05 19.70 -8.90
C LEU A 158 -4.49 20.70 -7.82
N GLY A 159 -3.58 21.10 -6.93
CA GLY A 159 -3.87 21.98 -5.80
C GLY A 159 -4.66 21.30 -4.68
N GLU A 160 -4.62 19.97 -4.61
CA GLU A 160 -5.39 19.17 -3.64
C GLU A 160 -4.69 19.02 -2.29
N VAL A 161 -3.39 19.35 -2.22
CA VAL A 161 -2.64 19.49 -0.97
C VAL A 161 -2.26 20.94 -0.73
N ASP A 162 -2.09 21.30 0.53
CA ASP A 162 -1.63 22.63 0.89
C ASP A 162 -0.11 22.81 0.68
N GLU A 163 0.39 24.02 0.95
CA GLU A 163 1.80 24.36 0.76
C GLU A 163 2.76 23.58 1.66
N MET A 164 2.26 22.95 2.73
CA MET A 164 3.02 22.15 3.68
C MET A 164 3.07 20.66 3.29
N GLY A 165 2.35 20.29 2.21
CA GLY A 165 2.09 18.91 1.83
C GLY A 165 1.06 18.23 2.73
N ASP A 166 0.41 19.00 3.61
CA ASP A 166 -0.61 18.47 4.50
C ASP A 166 -1.92 18.33 3.72
N PHE A 167 -2.56 17.18 3.92
CA PHE A 167 -3.78 16.85 3.21
C PHE A 167 -4.98 17.58 3.80
N ASP A 168 -5.71 18.30 2.94
CA ASP A 168 -6.97 18.94 3.29
C ASP A 168 -8.09 18.28 2.46
N PRO A 169 -8.93 17.42 3.06
CA PRO A 169 -10.01 16.76 2.35
C PRO A 169 -10.99 17.71 1.65
N SER A 170 -11.05 18.98 2.09
CA SER A 170 -11.88 20.01 1.47
C SER A 170 -11.34 20.53 0.13
N LYS A 171 -10.05 20.28 -0.16
CA LYS A 171 -9.38 20.68 -1.40
C LYS A 171 -9.41 19.63 -2.49
N ILE A 172 -9.86 18.42 -2.19
CA ILE A 172 -9.97 17.35 -3.18
C ILE A 172 -10.94 17.76 -4.27
N ASN A 173 -10.48 17.66 -5.50
CA ASN A 173 -11.28 18.00 -6.65
C ASN A 173 -12.05 16.76 -7.11
N TYR A 174 -13.09 16.36 -6.35
CA TYR A 174 -13.93 15.20 -6.71
C TYR A 174 -14.48 15.27 -8.13
N LYS A 175 -14.79 16.49 -8.63
CA LYS A 175 -15.24 16.71 -10.00
C LYS A 175 -14.17 16.33 -11.03
N PHE A 176 -12.90 16.58 -10.73
CA PHE A 176 -11.78 16.18 -11.58
C PHE A 176 -11.66 14.65 -11.62
N HIS A 177 -11.68 13.97 -10.47
CA HIS A 177 -11.54 12.51 -10.40
C HIS A 177 -12.70 11.78 -11.12
N ASP A 178 -13.94 12.24 -10.94
CA ASP A 178 -15.11 11.72 -11.67
C ASP A 178 -14.98 11.93 -13.19
N ALA A 179 -14.51 13.11 -13.60
CA ALA A 179 -14.32 13.44 -15.01
C ALA A 179 -13.17 12.64 -15.63
N GLN A 180 -12.09 12.42 -14.88
CA GLN A 180 -10.97 11.58 -15.28
C GLN A 180 -11.44 10.13 -15.51
N GLU A 181 -12.21 9.56 -14.58
CA GLU A 181 -12.72 8.19 -14.72
C GLU A 181 -13.61 8.06 -15.97
N LYS A 182 -14.49 9.03 -16.20
CA LYS A 182 -15.33 9.07 -17.40
C LYS A 182 -14.49 9.18 -18.68
N TRP A 183 -13.46 10.02 -18.67
CA TRP A 183 -12.54 10.17 -19.80
C TRP A 183 -11.78 8.87 -20.08
N LEU A 184 -11.25 8.19 -19.05
CA LEU A 184 -10.54 6.92 -19.21
C LEU A 184 -11.41 5.82 -19.83
N LYS A 185 -12.70 5.75 -19.47
CA LYS A 185 -13.66 4.83 -20.10
C LYS A 185 -13.87 5.09 -21.59
N GLN A 186 -13.73 6.33 -22.02
CA GLN A 186 -13.89 6.75 -23.41
C GLN A 186 -12.59 6.68 -24.23
N ASN A 187 -11.43 6.52 -23.57
CA ASN A 187 -10.10 6.59 -24.18
C ASN A 187 -9.24 5.36 -23.79
N PRO A 188 -9.70 4.13 -24.10
CA PRO A 188 -9.00 2.90 -23.71
C PRO A 188 -7.64 2.73 -24.41
N GLU A 189 -7.41 3.41 -25.53
CA GLU A 189 -6.12 3.44 -26.23
C GLU A 189 -5.02 4.06 -25.37
N PHE A 190 -5.32 5.10 -24.60
CA PHE A 190 -4.34 5.68 -23.68
C PHE A 190 -4.02 4.71 -22.53
N ILE A 191 -5.03 4.00 -22.00
CA ILE A 191 -4.80 2.98 -20.97
C ILE A 191 -3.82 1.91 -21.47
N LYS A 192 -3.98 1.47 -22.73
CA LYS A 192 -3.06 0.52 -23.38
C LYS A 192 -1.66 1.11 -23.61
N GLU A 193 -1.58 2.41 -23.90
CA GLU A 193 -0.31 3.11 -24.09
C GLU A 193 0.55 3.07 -22.82
N VAL A 194 -0.06 3.20 -21.64
CA VAL A 194 0.65 3.24 -20.35
C VAL A 194 0.44 1.99 -19.48
N ASP A 195 -0.03 0.88 -20.05
CA ASP A 195 -0.51 -0.34 -19.37
C ASP A 195 0.48 -1.11 -18.47
N THR A 196 1.69 -0.60 -18.29
CA THR A 196 2.72 -1.17 -17.42
C THR A 196 3.29 -0.07 -16.53
N ILE A 197 3.80 -0.46 -15.35
CA ILE A 197 4.42 0.47 -14.40
C ILE A 197 5.53 1.28 -15.08
N GLU A 198 6.36 0.65 -15.90
CA GLU A 198 7.49 1.29 -16.57
C GLU A 198 7.03 2.30 -17.62
N LYS A 199 6.01 1.95 -18.43
CA LYS A 199 5.44 2.88 -19.41
C LYS A 199 4.76 4.07 -18.74
N ALA A 200 4.03 3.83 -17.65
CA ALA A 200 3.40 4.88 -16.86
C ALA A 200 4.45 5.86 -16.28
N ARG A 201 5.54 5.34 -15.70
CA ARG A 201 6.68 6.16 -15.24
C ARG A 201 7.31 6.96 -16.36
N ALA A 202 7.57 6.32 -17.50
CA ALA A 202 8.18 6.98 -18.65
C ALA A 202 7.29 8.11 -19.18
N TYR A 203 5.98 7.85 -19.31
CA TYR A 203 5.00 8.85 -19.72
C TYR A 203 4.97 10.03 -18.76
N PHE A 204 4.83 9.78 -17.46
CA PHE A 204 4.81 10.84 -16.45
C PHE A 204 6.08 11.69 -16.52
N LYS A 205 7.26 11.06 -16.52
CA LYS A 205 8.55 11.79 -16.60
C LYS A 205 8.66 12.66 -17.84
N ALA A 206 8.23 12.17 -19.00
CA ALA A 206 8.33 12.91 -20.26
C ALA A 206 7.31 14.06 -20.39
N HIS A 207 6.17 13.95 -19.73
CA HIS A 207 5.05 14.88 -19.93
C HIS A 207 4.82 15.84 -18.75
N PHE A 208 5.35 15.52 -17.56
CA PHE A 208 5.15 16.36 -16.37
C PHE A 208 5.89 17.72 -16.50
N PRO A 209 5.26 18.86 -16.18
CA PRO A 209 5.81 20.19 -16.47
C PRO A 209 7.13 20.51 -15.77
N ALA A 210 7.36 19.96 -14.57
CA ALA A 210 8.60 20.22 -13.82
C ALA A 210 9.84 19.52 -14.41
N ASN A 211 9.65 18.63 -15.40
CA ASN A 211 10.73 17.90 -16.06
C ASN A 211 11.12 18.49 -17.43
N LYS A 212 10.49 19.60 -17.84
CA LYS A 212 10.77 20.31 -19.10
C LYS A 212 11.49 21.63 -18.81
#